data_AF-A0A7L4QN65-F1
#
_entry.id   AF-A0A7L4QN65-F1
#
_cell.length_a   1.000
_cell.length_b   1.000
_cell.length_c   1.000
_cell.angle_alpha   90.00
_cell.angle_beta   90.00
_cell.angle_gamma   90.00
#
_symmetry.space_group_name_H-M   'P 1'
#
loop_
_entity.id
_entity.type
_entity.pdbx_description
1 polymer ?
#
loop_
_entity_poly.entity_id
_entity_poly.type
_entity_poly.pdbx_seq_one_letter_code
_entity_poly.pdbx_strand_id
1 'polypeptide(L)' 'HRYIMISRNGERYYQFHPWEKNISMAKTYVYKDVPILDYLERLERWGEDIDEYRNIWYYF' A
#
# COMPACT_ATOMS: atom_id res chain seq x y z
N HIS A 1 3.44 7.73 -7.46
CA HIS A 1 2.17 7.75 -6.70
C HIS A 1 2.29 8.76 -5.58
N ARG A 2 1.19 9.24 -4.99
CA ARG A 2 1.19 10.17 -3.86
C ARG A 2 0.44 9.53 -2.69
N TYR A 3 1.03 9.51 -1.50
CA TYR A 3 0.34 9.09 -0.29
C TYR A 3 -0.74 10.10 0.10
N ILE A 4 -1.95 9.60 0.39
CA ILE A 4 -3.12 10.42 0.75
C ILE A 4 -3.38 10.34 2.26
N MET A 5 -3.59 9.13 2.78
CA MET A 5 -4.01 8.88 4.18
C MET A 5 -3.85 7.41 4.58
N ILE A 6 -4.01 7.14 5.89
CA ILE A 6 -4.22 5.81 6.47
C ILE A 6 -5.66 5.73 7.00
N SER A 7 -6.40 4.66 6.69
CA SER A 7 -7.74 4.42 7.24
C SER A 7 -7.70 4.00 8.70
N ARG A 8 -8.87 4.01 9.37
CA ARG A 8 -9.02 3.46 10.73
C ARG A 8 -8.62 1.98 10.83
N ASN A 9 -8.63 1.25 9.71
CA ASN A 9 -8.26 -0.15 9.63
C ASN A 9 -6.78 -0.35 9.23
N GLY A 10 -5.98 0.72 9.15
CA GLY A 10 -4.54 0.63 8.85
C GLY A 10 -4.18 0.58 7.36
N GLU A 11 -5.16 0.73 6.46
CA GLU A 11 -4.96 0.66 5.01
C GLU A 11 -4.37 1.97 4.49
N ARG A 12 -3.35 1.91 3.64
CA ARG A 12 -2.75 3.10 3.01
C ARG A 12 -3.46 3.45 1.71
N TYR A 13 -3.80 4.71 1.52
CA TYR A 13 -4.41 5.21 0.30
C TYR A 13 -3.40 5.99 -0.51
N TYR A 14 -3.31 5.64 -1.80
CA TYR A 14 -2.40 6.27 -2.73
C TYR A 14 -3.14 6.83 -3.94
N GLN A 15 -2.77 8.03 -4.35
CA GLN A 15 -3.20 8.60 -5.62
C GLN A 15 -2.19 8.22 -6.69
N PHE A 16 -2.66 7.52 -7.71
CA PHE A 16 -1.90 7.23 -8.92
C PHE A 16 -2.31 8.23 -10.01
N HIS A 17 -1.31 8.91 -10.56
CA HIS A 17 -1.49 9.72 -11.75
C HIS A 17 -1.32 8.84 -12.98
N PRO A 18 -2.20 8.95 -13.98
CA PRO A 18 -2.04 8.24 -15.24
C PRO A 18 -0.75 8.69 -15.93
N TRP A 19 -0.13 7.77 -16.68
CA TRP A 19 1.07 8.09 -17.46
C TRP A 19 0.77 9.11 -18.57
N GLU A 20 -0.48 9.15 -19.05
CA GLU A 20 -1.00 10.10 -20.05
C GLU A 20 -1.23 11.51 -19.49
N LYS A 21 -0.90 11.82 -18.23
CA LYS A 21 -1.22 13.10 -17.59
C LYS A 21 -0.74 14.36 -18.33
N ASN A 22 0.23 14.21 -19.25
CA ASN A 22 0.76 15.30 -20.09
C ASN A 22 0.27 15.23 -21.56
N ILE A 23 -0.53 14.23 -21.91
CA ILE A 23 -1.05 13.96 -23.25
C ILE A 23 -2.57 14.17 -23.29
N SER A 24 -3.28 13.82 -22.21
CA SER A 24 -4.74 13.98 -22.09
C SER A 24 -5.17 14.19 -20.62
N MET A 25 -6.35 14.78 -20.42
CA MET A 25 -6.97 14.86 -19.10
C MET A 25 -7.50 13.49 -18.69
N ALA A 26 -6.62 12.67 -18.12
CA ALA A 26 -6.97 11.36 -17.57
C ALA A 26 -7.21 11.44 -16.06
N LYS A 27 -8.24 10.73 -15.58
CA LYS A 27 -8.62 10.73 -14.16
C LYS A 27 -7.53 10.05 -13.32
N THR A 28 -7.21 10.62 -12.17
CA THR A 28 -6.39 9.93 -11.17
C THR A 28 -7.16 8.77 -10.56
N TYR A 29 -6.46 7.69 -10.26
CA TYR A 29 -7.04 6.55 -9.55
C TYR A 29 -6.55 6.52 -8.10
N VAL A 30 -7.48 6.29 -7.16
CA VAL A 30 -7.16 6.08 -5.76
C VAL A 30 -7.04 4.59 -5.51
N TYR A 31 -5.83 4.15 -5.19
CA TYR A 31 -5.55 2.78 -4.80
C TYR A 31 -5.62 2.65 -3.28
N LYS A 32 -6.18 1.54 -2.84
CA LYS A 32 -6.30 1.15 -1.44
C LYS A 32 -5.40 -0.06 -1.21
N ASP A 33 -4.42 0.11 -0.35
CA ASP A 33 -3.45 -0.92 0.04
C ASP A 33 -4.04 -1.88 1.09
N VAL A 34 -3.43 -3.04 1.23
CA VAL A 34 -3.80 -4.06 2.22
C VAL A 34 -3.33 -3.61 3.62
N PRO A 35 -4.12 -3.79 4.68
CA PRO A 35 -3.64 -3.57 6.05
C PRO A 35 -2.41 -4.42 6.34
N ILE A 36 -1.37 -3.80 6.86
CA ILE A 36 -0.11 -4.49 7.19
C ILE A 36 -0.32 -5.60 8.23
N LEU A 37 -1.19 -5.36 9.23
CA LEU A 37 -1.46 -6.32 10.29
C LEU A 37 -2.08 -7.61 9.74
N ASP A 38 -3.15 -7.50 8.96
CA ASP A 38 -3.82 -8.62 8.32
C ASP A 38 -2.86 -9.48 7.47
N TYR A 39 -1.89 -8.83 6.83
CA TYR A 39 -0.86 -9.54 6.06
C TYR A 39 0.13 -10.28 6.95
N LEU A 40 0.65 -9.65 8.01
CA LEU A 40 1.56 -10.29 8.96
C LEU A 40 0.90 -11.45 9.70
N GLU A 41 -0.36 -11.30 10.12
CA GLU A 41 -1.13 -12.39 10.74
C GLU A 41 -1.33 -13.58 9.78
N ARG A 42 -1.44 -13.33 8.46
CA ARG A 42 -1.51 -14.42 7.47
C ARG A 42 -0.19 -15.18 7.36
N LEU A 43 0.94 -14.46 7.40
CA LEU A 43 2.27 -15.07 7.38
C LEU A 43 2.52 -15.90 8.63
N GLU A 44 2.20 -15.36 9.81
CA GLU A 44 2.29 -16.09 11.08
C GLU A 44 1.45 -17.38 11.05
N ARG A 45 0.22 -17.32 10.50
CA ARG A 45 -0.63 -18.51 10.32
C ARG A 45 -0.05 -19.56 9.36
N TRP A 46 0.87 -19.18 8.48
CA TRP A 46 1.59 -20.10 7.60
C TRP A 46 2.88 -20.63 8.23
N GLY A 47 3.22 -20.17 9.44
CA GLY A 47 4.43 -20.59 10.17
C GLY A 47 5.67 -19.76 9.82
N GLU A 48 5.50 -18.63 9.14
CA GLU A 48 6.59 -17.71 8.83
C GLU A 48 6.94 -16.84 10.05
N ASP A 49 8.20 -16.43 10.17
CA ASP A 49 8.65 -15.48 11.19
C ASP A 49 8.39 -14.04 10.73
N ILE A 50 7.43 -13.35 11.36
CA ILE A 50 7.06 -11.97 11.02
C ILE A 50 8.20 -10.96 11.23
N ASP A 51 9.19 -11.28 12.07
CA ASP A 51 10.32 -10.39 12.35
C ASP A 51 11.23 -10.21 11.12
N GLU A 52 11.28 -11.21 10.23
CA GLU A 52 12.01 -11.11 8.96
C GLU A 52 11.40 -10.04 8.03
N TYR A 53 10.12 -9.71 8.21
CA TYR A 53 9.36 -8.82 7.34
C TYR A 53 9.27 -7.37 7.84
N ARG A 54 9.97 -7.01 8.94
CA ARG A 54 9.86 -5.67 9.56
C ARG A 54 10.22 -4.50 8.63
N ASN A 55 10.98 -4.75 7.57
CA ASN A 55 11.50 -3.72 6.67
C ASN A 55 10.85 -3.72 5.27
N ILE A 56 9.85 -4.55 4.99
CA ILE A 56 9.34 -4.72 3.61
C ILE A 56 8.58 -3.51 3.03
N TRP A 57 8.28 -2.51 3.87
CA TRP A 57 7.73 -1.20 3.44
C TRP A 57 8.63 -0.02 3.78
N TYR A 58 9.90 -0.26 4.12
CA TYR A 58 10.90 0.80 4.20
C TYR A 58 11.41 1.12 2.79
N TYR A 59 11.04 2.28 2.26
CA TYR A 59 11.57 2.81 0.99
C TYR A 59 12.59 3.91 1.32
N PHE A 60 13.85 3.68 0.94
CA PHE A 60 14.93 4.68 0.99
C PHE A 60 14.86 5.64 -0.21
#